data_AF-A0A2U0TQW4-F1
#
_entry.id   AF-A0A2U0TQW4-F1
#
_cell.length_a   1.000
_cell.length_b   1.000
_cell.length_c   1.000
_cell.angle_alpha   90.00
_cell.angle_beta   90.00
_cell.angle_gamma   90.00
#
_symmetry.space_group_name_H-M   'P 1'
#
loop_
_entity.id
_entity.type
_entity.pdbx_description
1 polymer ?
#
loop_
_entity_poly.entity_id
_entity_poly.type
_entity_poly.pdbx_seq_one_letter_code
_entity_poly.pdbx_strand_id
1 'polypeptide(L)'
;MQDEIIKHTKKIYSEMNNKKHSFKEKAKEILAEILIIVFAVTLSIWLHSWSEERHQHKEAQTFLIGLKEDLQSDISNLEDSKKTFHKTQQQVLFILHLTPKKIDSIKANHQQINSGTNIINTVVNNGRYEGFKSSGKINTIENQNLRNMVLSYYQQTIPQIAHVEESYEKLTSRYIDLLMNGKEDEDINKALLKQKTKIILSGIDNFTKYSQKSYGNAIKQAREIIKEIDKKENK
;
A
#
# COMPACT_ATOMS: atom_id res chain seq x y z
N MET A 1 -43.96 0.65 7.29
CA MET A 1 -43.79 -0.81 7.47
C MET A 1 -44.50 -1.32 8.72
N GLN A 2 -44.25 -0.73 9.90
CA GLN A 2 -44.94 -1.10 11.14
C GLN A 2 -46.48 -0.98 11.01
N ASP A 3 -46.99 0.08 10.39
CA ASP A 3 -48.44 0.28 10.23
C ASP A 3 -49.12 -0.79 9.36
N GLU A 4 -48.46 -1.23 8.28
CA GLU A 4 -48.97 -2.30 7.41
C GLU A 4 -48.95 -3.65 8.13
N ILE A 5 -47.88 -3.96 8.88
CA ILE A 5 -47.81 -5.17 9.71
C ILE A 5 -48.95 -5.16 10.74
N ILE A 6 -49.17 -4.04 11.44
CA ILE A 6 -50.25 -3.89 12.43
C ILE A 6 -51.63 -4.11 11.78
N LYS A 7 -51.84 -3.62 10.56
CA LYS A 7 -53.09 -3.79 9.82
C LYS A 7 -53.36 -5.25 9.44
N HIS A 8 -52.35 -5.94 8.91
CA HIS A 8 -52.46 -7.36 8.56
C HIS A 8 -52.59 -8.25 9.81
N THR A 9 -51.90 -7.92 10.90
CA THR A 9 -52.06 -8.60 12.21
C THR A 9 -53.47 -8.41 12.78
N LYS A 10 -54.04 -7.19 12.71
CA LYS A 10 -55.43 -6.94 13.12
C LYS A 10 -56.43 -7.75 12.28
N LYS A 11 -56.16 -7.92 10.98
CA LYS A 11 -57.01 -8.69 10.06
C LYS A 11 -56.95 -10.20 10.34
N ILE A 12 -55.77 -10.73 10.68
CA ILE A 12 -55.62 -12.10 11.18
C ILE A 12 -56.45 -12.32 12.45
N TYR A 13 -56.37 -11.38 13.41
CA TYR A 13 -57.14 -11.45 14.65
C TYR A 13 -58.67 -11.43 14.41
N SER A 14 -59.15 -10.60 13.47
CA SER A 14 -60.57 -10.56 13.13
C SER A 14 -61.06 -11.84 12.47
N GLU A 15 -60.30 -12.45 11.56
CA GLU A 15 -60.73 -13.69 10.89
C GLU A 15 -60.72 -14.91 11.82
N MET A 16 -59.82 -14.92 12.80
CA MET A 16 -59.79 -15.97 13.81
C MET A 16 -61.10 -15.99 14.64
N ASN A 17 -61.61 -14.80 14.99
CA ASN A 17 -62.83 -14.61 15.78
C ASN A 17 -64.15 -14.64 14.99
N ASN A 18 -64.11 -14.76 13.66
CA ASN A 18 -65.30 -14.70 12.81
C ASN A 18 -66.12 -16.01 12.89
N LYS A 19 -67.38 -15.98 13.36
CA LYS A 19 -68.19 -17.21 13.55
C LYS A 19 -68.84 -17.77 12.27
N LYS A 20 -68.77 -17.04 11.15
CA LYS A 20 -69.47 -17.40 9.89
C LYS A 20 -68.63 -18.25 8.92
N HIS A 21 -67.30 -18.23 9.02
CA HIS A 21 -66.41 -18.92 8.08
C HIS A 21 -66.11 -20.36 8.49
N SER A 22 -66.05 -21.23 7.49
CA SER A 22 -65.55 -22.59 7.62
C SER A 22 -64.08 -22.58 8.06
N PHE A 23 -63.65 -23.61 8.81
CA PHE A 23 -62.26 -23.75 9.27
C PHE A 23 -61.23 -23.63 8.12
N LYS A 24 -61.57 -24.15 6.93
CA LYS A 24 -60.72 -24.10 5.73
C LYS A 24 -60.59 -22.68 5.15
N GLU A 25 -61.65 -21.88 5.23
CA GLU A 25 -61.67 -20.49 4.74
C GLU A 25 -60.81 -19.60 5.63
N LYS A 26 -60.98 -19.72 6.96
CA LYS A 26 -60.12 -19.02 7.94
C LYS A 26 -58.64 -19.33 7.76
N ALA A 27 -58.30 -20.61 7.59
CA ALA A 27 -56.92 -21.03 7.39
C ALA A 27 -56.31 -20.43 6.12
N LYS A 28 -57.09 -20.36 5.02
CA LYS A 28 -56.64 -19.77 3.75
C LYS A 28 -56.41 -18.27 3.87
N GLU A 29 -57.31 -17.55 4.53
CA GLU A 29 -57.19 -16.09 4.72
C GLU A 29 -56.03 -15.73 5.64
N ILE A 30 -55.91 -16.40 6.79
CA ILE A 30 -54.78 -16.19 7.70
C ILE A 30 -53.45 -16.52 7.01
N LEU A 31 -53.38 -17.60 6.22
CA LEU A 31 -52.18 -17.94 5.45
C LEU A 31 -51.85 -16.86 4.42
N ALA A 32 -52.85 -16.31 3.72
CA ALA A 32 -52.64 -15.22 2.77
C ALA A 32 -52.09 -13.96 3.46
N GLU A 33 -52.63 -13.59 4.62
CA GLU A 33 -52.14 -12.46 5.41
C GLU A 33 -50.71 -12.68 5.92
N ILE A 34 -50.38 -13.89 6.39
CA ILE A 34 -49.01 -14.26 6.79
C ILE A 34 -48.04 -14.15 5.60
N LEU A 35 -48.42 -14.65 4.42
CA LEU A 35 -47.60 -14.57 3.22
C LEU A 35 -47.34 -13.10 2.81
N ILE A 36 -48.35 -12.23 2.93
CA ILE A 36 -48.18 -10.79 2.65
C ILE A 36 -47.18 -10.16 3.63
N ILE A 37 -47.28 -10.46 4.93
CA ILE A 37 -46.32 -9.96 5.93
C ILE A 37 -44.90 -10.46 5.63
N VAL A 38 -44.73 -11.76 5.38
CA VAL A 38 -43.42 -12.36 5.07
C VAL A 38 -42.84 -11.78 3.80
N PHE A 39 -43.66 -11.58 2.76
CA PHE A 39 -43.23 -10.94 1.52
C PHE A 39 -42.77 -9.51 1.75
N ALA A 40 -43.55 -8.71 2.49
CA ALA A 40 -43.20 -7.32 2.79
C ALA A 40 -41.89 -7.20 3.60
N VAL A 41 -41.71 -8.06 4.61
CA VAL A 41 -40.48 -8.11 5.43
C VAL A 41 -39.28 -8.53 4.60
N THR A 42 -39.40 -9.62 3.85
CA THR A 42 -38.33 -10.13 2.98
C THR A 42 -37.95 -9.09 1.94
N LEU A 43 -38.93 -8.47 1.27
CA LEU A 43 -38.69 -7.45 0.24
C LEU A 43 -37.97 -6.22 0.83
N SER A 44 -38.34 -5.79 2.03
CA SER A 44 -37.68 -4.65 2.69
C SER A 44 -36.23 -4.95 3.05
N ILE A 45 -35.95 -6.14 3.61
CA ILE A 45 -34.57 -6.56 3.91
C ILE A 45 -33.77 -6.66 2.62
N TRP A 46 -34.36 -7.26 1.57
CA TRP A 46 -33.71 -7.42 0.28
C TRP A 46 -33.37 -6.07 -0.38
N LEU A 47 -34.31 -5.11 -0.40
CA LEU A 47 -34.07 -3.77 -0.94
C LEU A 47 -32.99 -3.03 -0.15
N HIS A 48 -33.00 -3.16 1.18
CA HIS A 48 -31.99 -2.55 2.03
C HIS A 48 -30.60 -3.14 1.76
N SER A 49 -30.47 -4.48 1.74
CA SER A 49 -29.21 -5.15 1.43
C SER A 49 -28.70 -4.79 0.03
N TRP A 50 -29.58 -4.74 -0.96
CA TRP A 50 -29.22 -4.35 -2.33
C TRP A 50 -28.70 -2.91 -2.41
N SER A 51 -29.36 -1.97 -1.73
CA SER A 51 -28.91 -0.57 -1.67
C SER A 51 -27.54 -0.45 -0.99
N GLU A 52 -27.33 -1.19 0.10
CA GLU A 52 -26.09 -1.19 0.86
C GLU A 52 -24.93 -1.78 0.05
N GLU A 53 -25.12 -2.94 -0.59
CA GLU A 53 -24.13 -3.56 -1.47
C GLU A 53 -23.72 -2.61 -2.61
N ARG A 54 -24.69 -1.93 -3.23
CA ARG A 54 -24.42 -0.95 -4.28
C ARG A 54 -23.60 0.23 -3.77
N HIS A 55 -23.89 0.71 -2.55
CA HIS A 55 -23.14 1.79 -1.93
C HIS A 55 -21.69 1.36 -1.65
N GLN A 56 -21.50 0.20 -1.02
CA GLN A 56 -20.18 -0.37 -0.74
C GLN A 56 -19.36 -0.60 -2.01
N HIS A 57 -19.99 -1.10 -3.08
CA HIS A 57 -19.32 -1.28 -4.37
C HIS A 57 -18.82 0.06 -4.95
N LYS A 58 -19.65 1.11 -4.89
CA LYS A 58 -19.27 2.46 -5.35
C LYS A 58 -18.12 3.05 -4.53
N GLU A 59 -18.13 2.86 -3.22
CA GLU A 59 -17.03 3.30 -2.35
C GLU A 59 -15.73 2.55 -2.66
N ALA A 60 -15.79 1.23 -2.84
CA ALA A 60 -14.64 0.42 -3.22
C ALA A 60 -14.07 0.84 -4.59
N GLN A 61 -14.92 1.11 -5.57
CA GLN A 61 -14.49 1.63 -6.88
C GLN A 61 -13.80 2.99 -6.75
N THR A 62 -14.41 3.93 -6.02
CA THR A 62 -13.83 5.27 -5.79
C THR A 62 -12.47 5.17 -5.09
N PHE A 63 -12.36 4.25 -4.13
CA PHE A 63 -11.09 3.95 -3.46
C PHE A 63 -10.05 3.42 -4.45
N LEU A 64 -10.38 2.42 -5.28
CA LEU A 64 -9.42 1.81 -6.22
C LEU A 64 -8.94 2.79 -7.30
N ILE A 65 -9.81 3.68 -7.79
CA ILE A 65 -9.43 4.74 -8.74
C ILE A 65 -8.40 5.67 -8.10
N GLY A 66 -8.69 6.18 -6.91
CA GLY A 66 -7.74 7.04 -6.21
C GLY A 66 -6.45 6.30 -5.83
N LEU A 67 -6.55 5.02 -5.47
CA LEU A 67 -5.39 4.19 -5.15
C LEU A 67 -4.47 4.01 -6.36
N LYS A 68 -5.01 3.93 -7.57
CA LYS A 68 -4.23 3.83 -8.80
C LYS A 68 -3.38 5.10 -9.01
N GLU A 69 -3.94 6.28 -8.77
CA GLU A 69 -3.20 7.54 -8.85
C GLU A 69 -2.07 7.58 -7.79
N ASP A 70 -2.39 7.20 -6.55
CA ASP A 70 -1.44 7.10 -5.45
C ASP A 70 -0.26 6.15 -5.82
N LEU A 71 -0.57 4.97 -6.37
CA LEU A 71 0.43 3.98 -6.80
C LEU A 71 1.28 4.46 -7.98
N GLN A 72 0.73 5.26 -8.89
CA GLN A 72 1.51 5.84 -9.99
C GLN A 72 2.54 6.84 -9.46
N SER A 73 2.15 7.68 -8.51
CA SER A 73 3.08 8.57 -7.81
C SER A 73 4.14 7.76 -7.04
N ASP A 74 3.73 6.72 -6.33
CA ASP A 74 4.65 5.87 -5.57
C ASP A 74 5.69 5.20 -6.47
N ILE A 75 5.27 4.70 -7.65
CA ILE A 75 6.19 4.12 -8.65
C ILE A 75 7.24 5.15 -9.08
N SER A 76 6.85 6.41 -9.32
CA SER A 76 7.79 7.46 -9.69
C SER A 76 8.83 7.69 -8.58
N ASN A 77 8.36 7.82 -7.34
CA ASN A 77 9.22 8.04 -6.17
C ASN A 77 10.18 6.85 -5.95
N LEU A 78 9.66 5.62 -6.07
CA LEU A 78 10.46 4.39 -5.94
C LEU A 78 11.53 4.29 -7.05
N GLU A 79 11.20 4.65 -8.30
CA GLU A 79 12.19 4.64 -9.39
C GLU A 79 13.28 5.69 -9.15
N ASP A 80 12.95 6.86 -8.61
CA ASP A 80 13.93 7.90 -8.30
C ASP A 80 14.86 7.52 -7.13
N SER A 81 14.33 6.92 -6.08
CA SER A 81 15.15 6.33 -5.01
C SER A 81 16.04 5.20 -5.52
N LYS A 82 15.52 4.33 -6.39
CA LYS A 82 16.31 3.25 -7.03
C LYS A 82 17.43 3.82 -7.92
N LYS A 83 17.17 4.88 -8.69
CA LYS A 83 18.22 5.59 -9.45
C LYS A 83 19.28 6.19 -8.52
N THR A 84 18.87 6.70 -7.37
CA THR A 84 19.78 7.23 -6.36
C THR A 84 20.67 6.13 -5.77
N PHE A 85 20.11 4.97 -5.43
CA PHE A 85 20.90 3.78 -5.05
C PHE A 85 21.91 3.39 -6.14
N HIS A 86 21.49 3.36 -7.40
CA HIS A 86 22.38 3.06 -8.51
C HIS A 86 23.53 4.09 -8.62
N LYS A 87 23.22 5.38 -8.51
CA LYS A 87 24.22 6.46 -8.53
C LYS A 87 25.20 6.34 -7.36
N THR A 88 24.71 6.11 -6.14
CA THR A 88 25.55 5.85 -4.96
C THR A 88 26.48 4.67 -5.22
N GLN A 89 25.95 3.58 -5.76
CA GLN A 89 26.75 2.40 -6.05
C GLN A 89 27.93 2.72 -6.99
N GLN A 90 27.68 3.45 -8.08
CA GLN A 90 28.74 3.86 -9.02
C GLN A 90 29.80 4.74 -8.35
N GLN A 91 29.38 5.65 -7.47
CA GLN A 91 30.31 6.51 -6.73
C GLN A 91 31.15 5.71 -5.74
N VAL A 92 30.54 4.79 -5.00
CA VAL A 92 31.24 3.90 -4.07
C VAL A 92 32.23 3.00 -4.80
N LEU A 93 31.82 2.41 -5.93
CA LEU A 93 32.72 1.63 -6.79
C LEU A 93 33.89 2.47 -7.28
N PHE A 94 33.66 3.72 -7.70
CA PHE A 94 34.74 4.62 -8.09
C PHE A 94 35.74 4.84 -6.95
N ILE A 95 35.26 5.07 -5.73
CA ILE A 95 36.10 5.28 -4.54
C ILE A 95 36.92 4.03 -4.20
N LEU A 96 36.30 2.84 -4.25
CA LEU A 96 36.99 1.57 -3.95
C LEU A 96 38.20 1.33 -4.86
N HIS A 97 38.15 1.83 -6.10
CA HIS A 97 39.23 1.74 -7.08
C HIS A 97 40.16 2.96 -7.09
N LEU A 98 40.04 3.89 -6.13
CA LEU A 98 40.97 5.01 -6.01
C LEU A 98 42.36 4.52 -5.59
N THR A 99 43.36 5.16 -6.19
CA THR A 99 44.77 5.03 -5.86
C THR A 99 45.32 6.42 -5.50
N PRO A 100 46.43 6.51 -4.73
CA PRO A 100 47.06 7.80 -4.42
C PRO A 100 47.30 8.65 -5.67
N LYS A 101 47.90 8.06 -6.72
CA LYS A 101 48.15 8.73 -8.00
C LYS A 101 46.88 9.29 -8.66
N LYS A 102 45.75 8.58 -8.55
CA LYS A 102 44.47 9.04 -9.12
C LYS A 102 43.87 10.19 -8.32
N ILE A 103 44.02 10.17 -6.98
CA ILE A 103 43.63 11.28 -6.10
C ILE A 103 44.47 12.53 -6.44
N ASP A 104 45.78 12.40 -6.59
CA ASP A 104 46.66 13.52 -6.92
C ASP A 104 46.29 14.14 -8.28
N SER A 105 45.97 13.31 -9.28
CA SER A 105 45.49 13.77 -10.60
C SER A 105 44.15 14.51 -10.52
N ILE A 106 43.20 14.00 -9.73
CA ILE A 106 41.89 14.65 -9.53
C ILE A 106 42.06 16.03 -8.88
N LYS A 107 42.91 16.12 -7.85
CA LYS A 107 43.23 17.39 -7.18
C LYS A 107 43.93 18.38 -8.10
N ALA A 108 44.90 17.92 -8.89
CA ALA A 108 45.62 18.77 -9.85
C ALA A 108 44.69 19.38 -10.91
N ASN A 109 43.57 18.70 -11.21
CA ASN A 109 42.54 19.21 -12.12
C ASN A 109 41.40 19.96 -11.40
N HIS A 110 41.57 20.31 -10.12
CA HIS A 110 40.56 20.99 -9.28
C HIS A 110 39.19 20.29 -9.23
N GLN A 111 39.17 18.96 -9.42
CA GLN A 111 37.95 18.16 -9.35
C GLN A 111 37.72 17.63 -7.92
N GLN A 112 36.45 17.43 -7.56
CA GLN A 112 36.06 16.87 -6.26
C GLN A 112 35.70 15.39 -6.40
N ILE A 113 36.04 14.61 -5.37
CA ILE A 113 35.60 13.22 -5.24
C ILE A 113 34.25 13.24 -4.52
N ASN A 114 33.19 12.77 -5.18
CA ASN A 114 31.93 12.54 -4.51
C ASN A 114 32.08 11.33 -3.58
N SER A 115 31.88 11.54 -2.29
CA SER A 115 32.09 10.51 -1.25
C SER A 115 31.08 9.36 -1.29
N GLY A 116 30.03 9.40 -2.12
CA GLY A 116 29.05 8.32 -2.20
C GLY A 116 28.08 8.29 -1.00
N THR A 117 27.79 9.45 -0.41
CA THR A 117 26.94 9.60 0.78
C THR A 117 25.56 10.17 0.44
N ASN A 118 24.97 9.80 -0.69
CA ASN A 118 23.64 10.33 -1.06
C ASN A 118 22.59 9.87 -0.05
N ILE A 119 21.71 10.78 0.34
CA ILE A 119 20.55 10.48 1.19
C ILE A 119 19.45 9.87 0.32
N ILE A 120 18.74 8.90 0.86
CA ILE A 120 17.64 8.21 0.20
C ILE A 120 16.45 8.22 1.16
N ASN A 121 15.34 8.79 0.69
CA ASN A 121 14.10 8.90 1.43
C ASN A 121 12.94 8.83 0.44
N THR A 122 12.13 7.77 0.54
CA THR A 122 11.04 7.48 -0.38
C THR A 122 9.72 7.88 0.23
N VAL A 123 9.05 8.84 -0.40
CA VAL A 123 7.69 9.22 -0.02
C VAL A 123 6.69 8.27 -0.68
N VAL A 124 5.77 7.72 0.11
CA VAL A 124 4.72 6.79 -0.32
C VAL A 124 3.35 7.29 0.14
N ASN A 125 2.36 7.23 -0.74
CA ASN A 125 1.00 7.74 -0.50
C ASN A 125 0.14 6.69 0.21
N ASN A 126 0.31 6.54 1.53
CA ASN A 126 -0.43 5.55 2.32
C ASN A 126 -1.77 6.06 2.91
N GLY A 127 -2.04 7.37 2.88
CA GLY A 127 -3.16 7.99 3.60
C GLY A 127 -4.53 7.44 3.19
N ARG A 128 -4.76 7.26 1.87
CA ARG A 128 -6.00 6.68 1.35
C ARG A 128 -6.18 5.23 1.79
N TYR A 129 -5.12 4.43 1.68
CA TYR A 129 -5.11 3.05 2.13
C TYR A 129 -5.42 2.92 3.62
N GLU A 130 -4.73 3.71 4.46
CA GLU A 130 -4.92 3.69 5.91
C GLU A 130 -6.32 4.12 6.32
N GLY A 131 -6.87 5.17 5.69
CA GLY A 131 -8.25 5.60 5.92
C GLY A 131 -9.27 4.52 5.53
N PHE A 132 -9.09 3.91 4.36
CA PHE A 132 -10.00 2.86 3.88
C PHE A 132 -9.94 1.60 4.76
N LYS A 133 -8.73 1.18 5.17
CA LYS A 133 -8.52 0.08 6.11
C LYS A 133 -9.14 0.36 7.47
N SER A 134 -8.86 1.53 8.05
CA SER A 134 -9.32 1.91 9.39
C SER A 134 -10.84 2.09 9.47
N SER A 135 -11.48 2.44 8.35
CA SER A 135 -12.95 2.50 8.25
C SER A 135 -13.64 1.13 8.18
N GLY A 136 -12.88 0.02 8.18
CA GLY A 136 -13.42 -1.34 8.05
C GLY A 136 -13.84 -1.71 6.62
N LYS A 137 -13.69 -0.79 5.65
CA LYS A 137 -14.19 -0.95 4.28
C LYS A 137 -13.28 -1.78 3.40
N ILE A 138 -12.08 -2.17 3.83
CA ILE A 138 -11.15 -2.96 3.00
C ILE A 138 -11.75 -4.27 2.46
N ASN A 139 -12.69 -4.87 3.20
CA ASN A 139 -13.39 -6.09 2.80
C ASN A 139 -14.43 -5.88 1.70
N THR A 140 -14.83 -4.63 1.41
CA THR A 140 -15.75 -4.29 0.31
C THR A 140 -15.10 -4.41 -1.07
N ILE A 141 -13.77 -4.55 -1.14
CA ILE A 141 -13.09 -4.92 -2.39
C ILE A 141 -13.40 -6.40 -2.68
N GLU A 142 -14.40 -6.66 -3.50
CA GLU A 142 -14.90 -8.02 -3.81
C GLU A 142 -13.81 -8.95 -4.37
N ASN A 143 -12.92 -8.42 -5.23
CA ASN A 143 -11.82 -9.20 -5.79
C ASN A 143 -10.79 -9.46 -4.69
N GLN A 144 -10.88 -10.64 -4.07
CA GLN A 144 -10.01 -11.06 -2.98
C GLN A 144 -8.53 -11.06 -3.37
N ASN A 145 -8.20 -11.37 -4.64
CA ASN A 145 -6.82 -11.31 -5.11
C ASN A 145 -6.30 -9.87 -5.09
N LEU A 146 -7.04 -8.92 -5.70
CA LEU A 146 -6.70 -7.51 -5.68
C LEU A 146 -6.61 -6.97 -4.25
N ARG A 147 -7.58 -7.29 -3.39
CA ARG A 147 -7.57 -6.91 -1.97
C ARG A 147 -6.30 -7.39 -1.27
N ASN A 148 -5.92 -8.65 -1.46
CA ASN A 148 -4.72 -9.22 -0.85
C ASN A 148 -3.43 -8.59 -1.41
N MET A 149 -3.39 -8.26 -2.69
CA MET A 149 -2.25 -7.57 -3.29
C MET A 149 -2.07 -6.17 -2.69
N VAL A 150 -3.17 -5.39 -2.55
CA VAL A 150 -3.16 -4.08 -1.89
C VAL A 150 -2.70 -4.20 -0.44
N LEU A 151 -3.26 -5.14 0.32
CA LEU A 151 -2.86 -5.40 1.71
C LEU A 151 -1.37 -5.74 1.81
N SER A 152 -0.87 -6.69 1.00
CA SER A 152 0.52 -7.10 1.02
C SER A 152 1.47 -5.94 0.67
N TYR A 153 1.12 -5.13 -0.34
CA TYR A 153 1.95 -3.99 -0.72
C TYR A 153 2.12 -2.99 0.43
N TYR A 154 1.02 -2.53 1.04
CA TYR A 154 1.10 -1.51 2.08
C TYR A 154 1.50 -2.05 3.46
N GLN A 155 1.21 -3.32 3.79
CA GLN A 155 1.53 -3.89 5.10
C GLN A 155 2.87 -4.61 5.17
N GLN A 156 3.46 -4.97 4.03
CA GLN A 156 4.71 -5.73 3.99
C GLN A 156 5.75 -5.00 3.16
N THR A 157 5.45 -4.71 1.89
CA THR A 157 6.43 -4.16 0.96
C THR A 157 6.86 -2.75 1.32
N ILE A 158 5.93 -1.84 1.60
CA ILE A 158 6.25 -0.46 1.99
C ILE A 158 7.03 -0.39 3.31
N PRO A 159 6.63 -1.09 4.40
CA PRO A 159 7.45 -1.18 5.61
C PRO A 159 8.85 -1.77 5.36
N GLN A 160 8.97 -2.76 4.47
CA GLN A 160 10.28 -3.31 4.10
C GLN A 160 11.16 -2.26 3.40
N ILE A 161 10.60 -1.42 2.54
CA ILE A 161 11.34 -0.29 1.93
C ILE A 161 11.85 0.66 3.00
N ALA A 162 11.01 1.05 3.97
CA ALA A 162 11.44 1.92 5.08
C ALA A 162 12.57 1.30 5.90
N HIS A 163 12.51 -0.01 6.19
CA HIS A 163 13.60 -0.71 6.88
C HIS A 163 14.91 -0.76 6.07
N VAL A 164 14.83 -0.86 4.74
CA VAL A 164 15.99 -0.78 3.86
C VAL A 164 16.63 0.61 3.94
N GLU A 165 15.84 1.67 3.95
CA GLU A 165 16.32 3.04 4.07
C GLU A 165 16.97 3.31 5.43
N GLU A 166 16.33 2.90 6.53
CA GLU A 166 16.89 3.02 7.88
C GLU A 166 18.23 2.26 8.03
N SER A 167 18.32 1.07 7.42
CA SER A 167 19.56 0.28 7.42
C SER A 167 20.67 0.96 6.61
N TYR A 168 20.31 1.56 5.47
CA TYR A 168 21.23 2.34 4.64
C TYR A 168 21.74 3.59 5.36
N GLU A 169 20.84 4.32 6.02
CA GLU A 169 21.18 5.52 6.81
C GLU A 169 22.20 5.18 7.90
N LYS A 170 21.96 4.11 8.69
CA LYS A 170 22.90 3.64 9.72
C LYS A 170 24.27 3.29 9.13
N LEU A 171 24.30 2.64 7.97
CA LEU A 171 25.56 2.29 7.31
C LEU A 171 26.30 3.53 6.79
N THR A 172 25.55 4.47 6.21
CA THR A 172 26.09 5.74 5.69
C THR A 172 26.60 6.64 6.81
N SER A 173 25.90 6.71 7.95
CA SER A 173 26.35 7.44 9.13
C SER A 173 27.69 6.92 9.63
N ARG A 174 27.85 5.59 9.77
CA ARG A 174 29.13 4.99 10.17
C ARG A 174 30.27 5.32 9.20
N TYR A 175 29.96 5.41 7.92
CA TYR A 175 30.92 5.81 6.91
C TYR A 175 31.30 7.29 7.04
N ILE A 176 30.32 8.18 7.21
CA ILE A 176 30.53 9.62 7.44
C ILE A 176 31.39 9.82 8.68
N ASP A 177 31.09 9.14 9.79
CA ASP A 177 31.89 9.21 11.02
C ASP A 177 33.35 8.85 10.77
N LEU A 178 33.63 7.84 9.94
CA LEU A 178 35.01 7.48 9.61
C LEU A 178 35.72 8.51 8.72
N LEU A 179 34.99 9.20 7.86
CA LEU A 179 35.54 10.32 7.10
C LEU A 179 35.86 11.51 8.00
N MET A 180 35.04 11.74 9.03
CA MET A 180 35.16 12.87 9.95
C MET A 180 36.11 12.62 11.14
N ASN A 181 36.35 11.37 11.54
CA ASN A 181 37.22 10.99 12.68
C ASN A 181 38.74 11.17 12.42
N GLY A 182 39.12 11.95 11.41
CA GLY A 182 40.51 12.35 11.21
C GLY A 182 40.95 13.42 12.23
N LYS A 183 42.25 13.75 12.26
CA LYS A 183 42.69 15.01 12.89
C LYS A 183 42.00 16.18 12.17
N GLU A 184 41.78 17.33 12.81
CA GLU A 184 41.07 18.49 12.23
C GLU A 184 41.57 18.91 10.83
N ASP A 185 42.84 18.61 10.49
CA ASP A 185 43.47 18.89 9.19
C ASP A 185 43.75 17.64 8.32
N GLU A 186 43.23 16.46 8.66
CA GLU A 186 43.44 15.25 7.87
C GLU A 186 42.60 15.29 6.59
N ASP A 187 43.28 15.40 5.46
CA ASP A 187 42.69 15.32 4.12
C ASP A 187 41.77 14.10 3.98
N ILE A 188 40.47 14.34 3.76
CA ILE A 188 39.41 13.33 3.57
C ILE A 188 39.84 12.27 2.53
N ASN A 189 40.63 12.66 1.52
CA ASN A 189 41.10 11.71 0.51
C ASN A 189 42.04 10.64 1.07
N LYS A 190 42.81 10.94 2.13
CA LYS A 190 43.59 9.94 2.88
C LYS A 190 42.67 9.00 3.65
N ALA A 191 41.59 9.52 4.23
CA ALA A 191 40.59 8.70 4.94
C ALA A 191 39.90 7.71 3.98
N LEU A 192 39.63 8.10 2.73
CA LEU A 192 39.06 7.22 1.69
C LEU A 192 39.97 6.01 1.35
N LEU A 193 41.28 6.17 1.48
CA LEU A 193 42.24 5.09 1.18
C LEU A 193 42.45 4.12 2.34
N LYS A 194 42.01 4.45 3.56
CA LYS A 194 42.18 3.58 4.75
C LYS A 194 41.44 2.25 4.55
N GLN A 195 42.06 1.15 4.96
CA GLN A 195 41.48 -0.20 4.82
C GLN A 195 40.09 -0.33 5.48
N LYS A 196 39.91 0.28 6.67
CA LYS A 196 38.62 0.29 7.38
C LYS A 196 37.52 0.98 6.56
N THR A 197 37.85 2.06 5.88
CA THR A 197 36.93 2.79 4.99
C THR A 197 36.55 1.94 3.79
N LYS A 198 37.53 1.28 3.16
CA LYS A 198 37.27 0.36 2.03
C LYS A 198 36.35 -0.81 2.41
N ILE A 199 36.49 -1.37 3.61
CA ILE A 199 35.61 -2.44 4.10
C ILE A 199 34.15 -1.96 4.18
N ILE A 200 33.91 -0.78 4.74
CA ILE A 200 32.54 -0.23 4.85
C ILE A 200 31.99 0.15 3.47
N LEU A 201 32.80 0.74 2.60
CA LEU A 201 32.41 1.02 1.22
C LEU A 201 32.01 -0.24 0.45
N SER A 202 32.74 -1.35 0.60
CA SER A 202 32.33 -2.64 0.03
C SER A 202 30.98 -3.13 0.60
N GLY A 203 30.71 -2.84 1.88
CA GLY A 203 29.41 -3.07 2.49
C GLY A 203 28.30 -2.23 1.84
N ILE A 204 28.56 -0.94 1.59
CA ILE A 204 27.63 -0.01 0.93
C ILE A 204 27.38 -0.43 -0.53
N ASP A 205 28.40 -0.81 -1.29
CA ASP A 205 28.24 -1.31 -2.67
C ASP A 205 27.31 -2.52 -2.71
N ASN A 206 27.56 -3.53 -1.87
CA ASN A 206 26.69 -4.69 -1.80
C ASN A 206 25.26 -4.31 -1.38
N PHE A 207 25.12 -3.48 -0.34
CA PHE A 207 23.82 -3.04 0.15
C PHE A 207 23.02 -2.31 -0.94
N THR A 208 23.61 -1.31 -1.59
CA THR A 208 22.97 -0.52 -2.65
C THR A 208 22.58 -1.39 -3.85
N LYS A 209 23.36 -2.42 -4.18
CA LYS A 209 23.02 -3.42 -5.21
C LYS A 209 21.77 -4.23 -4.83
N TYR A 210 21.69 -4.72 -3.58
CA TYR A 210 20.52 -5.46 -3.11
C TYR A 210 19.28 -4.58 -2.99
N SER A 211 19.42 -3.34 -2.51
CA SER A 211 18.32 -2.39 -2.38
C SER A 211 17.66 -2.10 -3.73
N GLN A 212 18.44 -1.95 -4.82
CA GLN A 212 17.87 -1.78 -6.16
C GLN A 212 16.89 -2.91 -6.55
N LYS A 213 17.14 -4.15 -6.09
CA LYS A 213 16.21 -5.28 -6.31
C LYS A 213 14.95 -5.14 -5.48
N SER A 214 15.05 -4.78 -4.20
CA SER A 214 13.89 -4.55 -3.32
C SER A 214 12.95 -3.50 -3.90
N TYR A 215 13.50 -2.38 -4.38
CA TYR A 215 12.73 -1.34 -5.05
C TYR A 215 12.12 -1.81 -6.37
N GLY A 216 12.87 -2.56 -7.17
CA GLY A 216 12.36 -3.17 -8.40
C GLY A 216 11.17 -4.09 -8.15
N ASN A 217 11.18 -4.86 -7.06
CA ASN A 217 10.07 -5.72 -6.66
C ASN A 217 8.86 -4.89 -6.21
N ALA A 218 9.06 -3.84 -5.41
CA ALA A 218 7.98 -2.96 -4.98
C ALA A 218 7.28 -2.28 -6.16
N ILE A 219 8.06 -1.73 -7.11
CA ILE A 219 7.55 -1.14 -8.34
C ILE A 219 6.74 -2.16 -9.16
N LYS A 220 7.25 -3.39 -9.27
CA LYS A 220 6.54 -4.47 -9.97
C LYS A 220 5.20 -4.78 -9.31
N GLN A 221 5.17 -4.91 -7.99
CA GLN A 221 3.94 -5.19 -7.25
C GLN A 221 2.92 -4.05 -7.41
N ALA A 222 3.35 -2.78 -7.33
CA ALA A 222 2.48 -1.63 -7.58
C ALA A 222 1.88 -1.65 -9.00
N ARG A 223 2.70 -1.95 -10.03
CA ARG A 223 2.23 -2.09 -11.42
C ARG A 223 1.24 -3.24 -11.59
N GLU A 224 1.45 -4.36 -10.89
CA GLU A 224 0.52 -5.49 -10.90
C GLU A 224 -0.83 -5.13 -10.26
N ILE A 225 -0.83 -4.37 -9.16
CA ILE A 225 -2.07 -3.85 -8.55
C ILE A 225 -2.82 -2.95 -9.52
N ILE A 226 -2.14 -1.97 -10.14
CA ILE A 226 -2.75 -1.09 -11.15
C ILE A 226 -3.37 -1.90 -12.28
N LYS A 227 -2.66 -2.90 -12.80
CA LYS A 227 -3.15 -3.78 -13.86
C LYS A 227 -4.42 -4.54 -13.45
N GLU A 228 -4.51 -5.01 -12.21
CA GLU A 228 -5.70 -5.68 -11.70
C GLU A 228 -6.88 -4.72 -11.48
N ILE A 229 -6.61 -3.45 -11.11
CA ILE A 229 -7.62 -2.39 -11.06
C ILE A 229 -8.21 -2.15 -12.45
N ASP A 230 -7.36 -1.98 -13.46
CA ASP A 230 -7.76 -1.70 -14.85
C ASP A 230 -8.57 -2.85 -15.47
N LYS A 231 -8.30 -4.10 -15.08
CA LYS A 231 -9.09 -5.26 -15.52
C LYS A 231 -10.52 -5.25 -14.98
N LYS A 232 -10.75 -4.66 -13.80
CA LYS A 232 -12.08 -4.56 -13.19
C LYS A 232 -12.91 -3.46 -13.85
N GLU A 233 -12.28 -2.38 -14.31
CA GLU A 233 -12.97 -1.27 -14.99
C GLU A 233 -13.47 -1.63 -16.40
N ASN A 234 -12.82 -2.60 -17.07
CA ASN A 234 -13.17 -3.04 -18.43
C ASN A 234 -14.18 -4.21 -18.48
N LYS A 235 -14.82 -4.54 -17.36
CA LYS A 235 -15.87 -5.58 -17.25
C LYS A 235 -17.18 -4.97 -16.80
#